data_AF-A0A957SHW1-F1
#
_entry.id   AF-A0A957SHW1-F1
#
_cell.length_a   1.000
_cell.length_b   1.000
_cell.length_c   1.000
_cell.angle_alpha   90.00
_cell.angle_beta   90.00
_cell.angle_gamma   90.00
#
_symmetry.space_group_name_H-M   'P 1'
#
loop_
_entity.id
_entity.type
_entity.pdbx_description
1 polymer ?
#
loop_
_entity_poly.entity_id
_entity_poly.type
_entity_poly.pdbx_seq_one_letter_code
_entity_poly.pdbx_strand_id
1 'polypeptide(L)'
;VAALQAQPVGETVLLRGAIASSATATNSATDSASASAGPLLIYQERPRDGREVRYLEEFPLVLPPFTLHLSDGDVNIQPSAENAAAISHELHSTAIDDREFTGFQVGDVVTVQGKWQLADGQAIPQLVEVTGVSGTDEAALLAEVQAGMQKVRLARDGLGLLTLISIALLAMQLYRQRQSASTGRADKQEETDEWRQTTETAPIM
;
A
#
# COMPACT_ATOMS: atom_id res chain seq x y z
N VAL A 1 26.71 -1.44 10.20
CA VAL A 1 27.21 -1.29 11.58
C VAL A 1 28.02 -0.02 11.80
N ALA A 2 29.14 0.21 11.11
CA ALA A 2 30.00 1.37 11.42
C ALA A 2 29.28 2.71 11.19
N ALA A 3 28.47 2.81 10.13
CA ALA A 3 27.62 3.98 9.88
C ALA A 3 26.49 4.14 10.92
N LEU A 4 26.06 3.06 11.58
CA LEU A 4 25.01 3.07 12.61
C LEU A 4 25.56 3.49 13.97
N GLN A 5 26.86 3.29 14.24
CA GLN A 5 27.48 3.77 15.48
C GLN A 5 27.47 5.30 15.60
N ALA A 6 27.38 6.01 14.48
CA ALA A 6 27.23 7.47 14.46
C ALA A 6 25.78 7.93 14.67
N GLN A 7 24.80 7.01 14.64
CA GLN A 7 23.39 7.34 14.82
C GLN A 7 23.06 7.53 16.30
N PRO A 8 22.21 8.52 16.65
CA PRO A 8 21.76 8.72 18.00
C PRO A 8 20.89 7.54 18.46
N VAL A 9 21.08 7.14 19.72
CA VAL A 9 20.28 6.08 20.34
C VAL A 9 18.81 6.51 20.42
N GLY A 10 17.92 5.57 20.10
CA GLY A 10 16.47 5.78 20.09
C GLY A 10 15.90 6.27 18.76
N GLU A 11 16.75 6.60 17.78
CA GLU A 11 16.28 6.95 16.44
C GLU A 11 15.72 5.73 15.71
N THR A 12 14.63 5.94 14.97
CA THR A 12 14.06 4.90 14.12
C THR A 12 14.91 4.75 12.87
N VAL A 13 15.46 3.57 12.67
CA VAL A 13 16.28 3.25 11.50
C VAL A 13 15.69 2.07 10.75
N LEU A 14 15.99 2.04 9.44
CA LEU A 14 15.61 0.97 8.55
C LEU A 14 16.87 0.26 8.09
N LEU A 15 16.99 -1.03 8.41
CA LEU A 15 18.13 -1.86 8.09
C LEU A 15 17.75 -2.91 7.06
N ARG A 16 18.66 -3.18 6.12
CA ARG A 16 18.51 -4.24 5.13
C ARG A 16 19.70 -5.19 5.21
N GLY A 17 19.43 -6.47 5.38
CA GLY A 17 20.46 -7.49 5.50
C GLY A 17 19.91 -8.90 5.42
N ALA A 18 20.79 -9.88 5.46
CA ALA A 18 20.41 -11.29 5.41
C ALA A 18 20.13 -11.82 6.82
N ILE A 19 19.11 -12.66 6.98
CA ILE A 19 18.84 -13.33 8.24
C ILE A 19 19.97 -14.33 8.53
N ALA A 20 20.63 -14.18 9.68
CA ALA A 20 21.71 -15.06 10.10
C ALA A 20 21.21 -16.45 10.52
N SER A 21 22.04 -17.47 10.28
CA SER A 21 21.80 -18.81 10.82
C SER A 21 22.09 -18.80 12.31
N SER A 22 21.07 -18.70 13.16
CA SER A 22 21.24 -18.88 14.60
C SER A 22 21.51 -20.35 14.89
N ALA A 23 22.79 -20.71 15.01
CA ALA A 23 23.22 -22.02 15.48
C ALA A 23 22.93 -22.22 16.98
N THR A 24 21.73 -21.91 17.47
CA THR A 24 21.26 -22.29 18.82
C THR A 24 19.73 -22.20 18.95
N ALA A 25 18.98 -22.86 18.06
CA ALA A 25 17.61 -23.28 18.39
C ALA A 25 17.69 -24.69 19.00
N THR A 26 17.89 -24.76 20.31
CA THR A 26 17.77 -26.01 21.06
C THR A 26 16.31 -26.45 21.02
N ASN A 27 15.99 -27.28 20.02
CA ASN A 27 14.71 -27.96 19.88
C ASN A 27 14.39 -28.76 21.15
N SER A 28 13.20 -28.53 21.71
CA SER A 28 12.42 -29.59 22.35
C SER A 28 11.16 -29.79 21.52
N ALA A 29 11.13 -30.98 20.89
CA ALA A 29 10.09 -31.71 20.16
C ALA A 29 8.67 -31.11 20.13
N THR A 30 7.88 -31.20 19.05
CA THR A 30 7.57 -32.42 18.28
C THR A 30 6.77 -31.98 17.05
N ASP A 31 7.29 -32.17 15.84
CA ASP A 31 6.61 -32.90 14.77
C ASP A 31 7.39 -32.80 13.47
N SER A 32 7.64 -33.97 12.91
CA SER A 32 8.32 -34.18 11.65
C SER A 32 7.27 -34.19 10.54
N ALA A 33 7.24 -33.15 9.71
CA ALA A 33 6.67 -33.25 8.37
C ALA A 33 7.33 -32.23 7.41
N SER A 34 7.88 -32.77 6.33
CA SER A 34 8.29 -32.11 5.08
C SER A 34 9.58 -31.29 5.06
N ALA A 35 10.65 -32.04 4.81
CA ALA A 35 11.89 -31.57 4.21
C ALA A 35 11.68 -31.16 2.73
N SER A 36 11.76 -29.86 2.44
CA SER A 36 12.40 -29.30 1.22
C SER A 36 12.60 -27.77 1.25
N ALA A 37 12.21 -27.09 2.32
CA ALA A 37 12.51 -25.69 2.59
C ALA A 37 13.06 -25.61 4.03
N GLY A 38 14.01 -24.71 4.32
CA GLY A 38 14.49 -24.55 5.69
C GLY A 38 13.33 -24.20 6.63
N PRO A 39 13.41 -24.48 7.94
CA PRO A 39 12.38 -24.06 8.87
C PRO A 39 12.21 -22.53 8.80
N LEU A 40 10.96 -22.07 8.62
CA LEU A 40 10.64 -20.64 8.69
C LEU A 40 11.05 -20.12 10.07
N LEU A 41 11.89 -19.09 10.11
CA LEU A 41 12.36 -18.48 11.36
C LEU A 41 11.36 -17.43 11.85
N ILE A 42 10.85 -16.66 10.90
CA ILE A 42 9.88 -15.59 11.11
C ILE A 42 8.68 -15.96 10.27
N TYR A 43 7.50 -16.10 10.86
CA TYR A 43 6.32 -16.50 10.09
C TYR A 43 5.02 -15.99 10.70
N GLN A 44 4.04 -15.81 9.82
CA GLN A 44 2.65 -15.63 10.17
C GLN A 44 1.89 -16.90 9.82
N GLU A 45 1.08 -17.37 10.76
CA GLU A 45 0.14 -18.43 10.50
C GLU A 45 -1.13 -17.88 9.83
N ARG A 46 -1.71 -18.63 8.90
CA ARG A 46 -2.93 -18.26 8.17
C ARG A 46 -3.81 -19.48 7.94
N PRO A 47 -5.14 -19.29 7.82
CA PRO A 47 -6.00 -20.35 7.32
C PRO A 47 -5.63 -20.63 5.87
N ARG A 48 -5.56 -21.91 5.49
CA ARG A 48 -5.34 -22.27 4.10
C ARG A 48 -6.48 -21.75 3.20
N ASP A 49 -6.17 -21.37 1.98
CA ASP A 49 -7.17 -20.90 1.01
C ASP A 49 -8.38 -21.85 0.90
N GLY A 50 -9.58 -21.26 1.04
CA GLY A 50 -10.86 -21.98 0.98
C GLY A 50 -11.28 -22.67 2.29
N ARG A 51 -10.48 -22.57 3.36
CA ARG A 51 -10.82 -23.10 4.68
C ARG A 51 -11.61 -22.08 5.50
N GLU A 52 -12.68 -22.53 6.14
CA GLU A 52 -13.46 -21.72 7.07
C GLU A 52 -12.69 -21.49 8.38
N VAL A 53 -12.58 -20.21 8.78
CA VAL A 53 -12.00 -19.79 10.05
C VAL A 53 -12.99 -20.06 11.16
N ARG A 54 -12.55 -20.76 12.22
CA ARG A 54 -13.42 -21.06 13.35
C ARG A 54 -13.61 -19.81 14.23
N TYR A 55 -14.73 -19.74 14.93
CA TYR A 55 -14.98 -18.66 15.87
C TYR A 55 -13.87 -18.62 16.94
N LEU A 56 -13.25 -17.45 17.12
CA LEU A 56 -12.10 -17.19 18.02
C LEU A 56 -10.81 -17.94 17.66
N GLU A 57 -10.68 -18.42 16.44
CA GLU A 57 -9.40 -18.94 15.99
C GLU A 57 -8.40 -17.81 15.80
N GLU A 58 -7.26 -17.95 16.46
CA GLU A 58 -6.14 -17.01 16.38
C GLU A 58 -5.07 -17.52 15.42
N PHE A 59 -4.42 -16.56 14.78
CA PHE A 59 -3.39 -16.77 13.77
C PHE A 59 -2.12 -16.04 14.22
N PRO A 60 -1.29 -16.70 15.04
CA PRO A 60 -0.16 -16.05 15.66
C PRO A 60 0.88 -15.60 14.62
N LEU A 61 1.50 -14.47 14.93
CA LEU A 61 2.74 -14.06 14.30
C LEU A 61 3.90 -14.48 15.22
N VAL A 62 4.84 -15.21 14.65
CA VAL A 62 6.07 -15.65 15.33
C VAL A 62 7.23 -14.84 14.78
N LEU A 63 7.71 -13.90 15.59
CA LEU A 63 8.88 -13.06 15.32
C LEU A 63 9.82 -13.16 16.53
N PRO A 64 10.70 -14.18 16.60
CA PRO A 64 11.68 -14.31 17.67
C PRO A 64 12.84 -13.31 17.46
N PRO A 65 13.68 -13.06 18.48
CA PRO A 65 14.94 -12.36 18.28
C PRO A 65 15.81 -13.10 17.25
N PHE A 66 16.45 -12.34 16.37
CA PHE A 66 17.33 -12.88 15.34
C PHE A 66 18.49 -11.92 15.05
N THR A 67 19.48 -12.38 14.31
CA THR A 67 20.61 -11.54 13.90
C THR A 67 20.52 -11.26 12.41
N LEU A 68 20.78 -10.01 12.03
CA LEU A 68 20.84 -9.55 10.65
C LEU A 68 22.31 -9.38 10.25
N HIS A 69 22.75 -10.11 9.23
CA HIS A 69 24.04 -9.91 8.58
C HIS A 69 23.94 -8.72 7.62
N LEU A 70 24.70 -7.66 7.91
CA LEU A 70 24.95 -6.54 7.00
C LEU A 70 26.31 -6.72 6.31
N SER A 71 26.58 -5.92 5.28
CA SER A 71 27.86 -5.93 4.57
C SER A 71 29.06 -5.54 5.44
N ASP A 72 28.82 -4.82 6.54
CA ASP A 72 29.84 -4.25 7.42
C ASP A 72 29.73 -4.74 8.87
N GLY A 73 29.01 -5.85 9.10
CA GLY A 73 28.90 -6.53 10.38
C GLY A 73 27.49 -6.98 10.72
N ASP A 74 27.29 -7.43 11.95
CA ASP A 74 26.05 -8.07 12.38
C ASP A 74 25.28 -7.14 13.31
N VAL A 75 23.95 -7.19 13.24
CA VAL A 75 23.06 -6.43 14.15
C VAL A 75 22.04 -7.37 14.76
N ASN A 76 21.90 -7.32 16.09
CA ASN A 76 20.87 -8.08 16.77
C ASN A 76 19.52 -7.38 16.67
N ILE A 77 18.49 -8.14 16.32
CA ILE A 77 17.13 -7.66 16.16
C ILE A 77 16.31 -8.16 17.34
N GLN A 78 15.78 -7.22 18.12
CA GLN A 78 14.90 -7.46 19.25
C GLN A 78 13.49 -6.96 18.91
N PRO A 79 12.54 -7.88 18.67
CA PRO A 79 11.14 -7.56 18.40
C PRO A 79 10.46 -6.81 19.55
N SER A 80 9.49 -5.97 19.22
CA SER A 80 8.65 -5.32 20.24
C SER A 80 7.80 -6.35 21.00
N ALA A 81 7.68 -6.19 22.32
CA ALA A 81 6.80 -7.00 23.15
C ALA A 81 5.31 -6.66 22.94
N GLU A 82 4.99 -5.50 22.35
CA GLU A 82 3.61 -5.03 22.18
C GLU A 82 2.89 -5.68 20.98
N ASN A 83 3.44 -6.73 20.36
CA ASN A 83 2.86 -7.49 19.26
C ASN A 83 2.41 -6.67 18.03
N ALA A 84 2.86 -5.41 17.92
CA ALA A 84 2.70 -4.60 16.73
C ALA A 84 3.76 -5.01 15.70
N ALA A 85 3.64 -6.22 15.17
CA ALA A 85 4.52 -6.67 14.10
C ALA A 85 3.70 -7.13 12.91
N ALA A 86 4.04 -6.62 11.72
CA ALA A 86 3.45 -7.05 10.46
C ALA A 86 4.55 -7.61 9.57
N ILE A 87 4.28 -8.77 8.94
CA ILE A 87 5.01 -9.20 7.76
C ILE A 87 4.29 -8.59 6.56
N SER A 88 4.95 -7.66 5.85
CA SER A 88 4.33 -6.98 4.72
C SER A 88 4.50 -7.74 3.40
N HIS A 89 5.62 -8.47 3.26
CA HIS A 89 5.96 -9.20 2.02
C HIS A 89 6.65 -10.50 2.38
N GLU A 90 5.95 -11.60 2.17
CA GLU A 90 6.39 -12.95 2.50
C GLU A 90 7.15 -13.55 1.32
N LEU A 91 8.24 -14.28 1.59
CA LEU A 91 9.04 -14.90 0.53
C LEU A 91 8.76 -16.40 0.40
N HIS A 92 8.37 -17.03 1.50
CA HIS A 92 8.15 -18.48 1.55
C HIS A 92 6.77 -18.77 2.11
N SER A 93 6.13 -19.80 1.56
CA SER A 93 4.92 -20.41 2.11
C SER A 93 5.16 -21.90 2.33
N THR A 94 4.67 -22.42 3.45
CA THR A 94 4.65 -23.84 3.78
C THR A 94 3.26 -24.18 4.31
N ALA A 95 2.65 -25.26 3.82
CA ALA A 95 1.35 -25.70 4.29
C ALA A 95 1.49 -26.98 5.12
N ILE A 96 0.85 -27.00 6.29
CA ILE A 96 0.73 -28.17 7.16
C ILE A 96 -0.74 -28.30 7.53
N ASP A 97 -1.35 -29.44 7.16
CA ASP A 97 -2.77 -29.72 7.35
C ASP A 97 -3.71 -28.63 6.77
N ASP A 98 -4.47 -27.95 7.65
CA ASP A 98 -5.42 -26.89 7.33
C ASP A 98 -4.84 -25.47 7.54
N ARG A 99 -3.53 -25.38 7.79
CA ARG A 99 -2.80 -24.15 8.07
C ARG A 99 -1.75 -23.86 7.01
N GLU A 100 -1.58 -22.58 6.73
CA GLU A 100 -0.54 -22.05 5.87
C GLU A 100 0.38 -21.16 6.71
N PHE A 101 1.69 -21.33 6.55
CA PHE A 101 2.72 -20.59 7.24
C PHE A 101 3.49 -19.79 6.22
N THR A 102 3.47 -18.47 6.34
CA THR A 102 4.09 -17.57 5.39
C THR A 102 5.14 -16.71 6.09
N GLY A 103 6.32 -16.55 5.50
CA GLY A 103 7.39 -15.82 6.18
C GLY A 103 8.77 -15.89 5.55
N PHE A 104 9.78 -15.94 6.41
CA PHE A 104 11.21 -15.84 6.07
C PHE A 104 12.03 -16.97 6.67
N GLN A 105 13.09 -17.33 5.95
CA GLN A 105 14.09 -18.33 6.32
C GLN A 105 15.45 -17.67 6.56
N VAL A 106 16.36 -18.46 7.14
CA VAL A 106 17.77 -18.10 7.21
C VAL A 106 18.32 -17.84 5.80
N GLY A 107 19.09 -16.77 5.66
CA GLY A 107 19.67 -16.33 4.39
C GLY A 107 18.79 -15.38 3.59
N ASP A 108 17.50 -15.26 3.91
CA ASP A 108 16.63 -14.30 3.24
C ASP A 108 17.09 -12.87 3.52
N VAL A 109 17.06 -12.03 2.47
CA VAL A 109 17.34 -10.61 2.59
C VAL A 109 16.05 -9.89 2.96
N VAL A 110 16.03 -9.34 4.17
CA VAL A 110 14.89 -8.64 4.73
C VAL A 110 15.24 -7.20 5.06
N THR A 111 14.21 -6.37 5.05
CA THR A 111 14.23 -5.01 5.55
C THR A 111 13.50 -4.98 6.89
N VAL A 112 14.16 -4.42 7.90
CA VAL A 112 13.69 -4.37 9.28
C VAL A 112 13.66 -2.91 9.74
N GLN A 113 12.57 -2.51 10.38
CA GLN A 113 12.41 -1.19 10.97
C GLN A 113 12.35 -1.30 12.49
N GLY A 114 13.13 -0.50 13.20
CA GLY A 114 13.14 -0.47 14.67
C GLY A 114 13.92 0.72 15.21
N LYS A 115 13.96 0.86 16.54
CA LYS A 115 14.78 1.87 17.21
C LYS A 115 16.20 1.38 17.36
N TRP A 116 17.16 2.20 16.93
CA TRP A 116 18.57 1.94 17.12
C TRP A 116 18.94 2.02 18.60
N GLN A 117 19.64 1.00 19.10
CA GLN A 117 20.26 1.03 20.41
C GLN A 117 21.68 0.44 20.35
N LEU A 118 22.52 0.98 21.23
CA LEU A 118 23.75 0.31 21.64
C LEU A 118 23.39 -0.41 22.94
N ALA A 119 23.62 -1.72 23.02
CA ALA A 119 23.34 -2.46 24.25
C ALA A 119 24.09 -1.80 25.43
N ASP A 120 23.40 -1.55 26.54
CA ASP A 120 23.94 -0.80 27.69
C ASP A 120 25.39 -1.18 28.04
N GLY A 121 26.33 -0.26 27.77
CA GLY A 121 27.76 -0.46 28.07
C GLY A 121 28.52 -1.47 27.21
N GLN A 122 27.92 -2.05 26.16
CA GLN A 122 28.59 -2.90 25.19
C GLN A 122 28.46 -2.36 23.76
N ALA A 123 29.53 -2.49 22.97
CA ALA A 123 29.57 -2.11 21.56
C ALA A 123 28.77 -3.07 20.65
N ILE A 124 27.76 -3.77 21.18
CA ILE A 124 26.95 -4.70 20.40
C ILE A 124 25.79 -3.91 19.77
N PRO A 125 25.78 -3.75 18.44
CA PRO A 125 24.74 -3.02 17.74
C PRO A 125 23.41 -3.79 17.80
N GLN A 126 22.33 -3.12 18.17
CA GLN A 126 21.01 -3.74 18.21
C GLN A 126 19.89 -2.82 17.71
N LEU A 127 18.90 -3.40 17.06
CA LEU A 127 17.59 -2.78 16.84
C LEU A 127 16.62 -3.32 17.87
N VAL A 128 15.95 -2.43 18.59
CA VAL A 128 14.86 -2.80 19.50
C VAL A 128 13.54 -2.26 18.98
N GLU A 129 12.44 -2.68 19.61
CA GLU A 129 11.09 -2.26 19.24
C GLU A 129 10.84 -2.44 17.75
N VAL A 130 11.31 -3.55 17.20
CA VAL A 130 11.12 -3.85 15.78
C VAL A 130 9.65 -4.12 15.53
N THR A 131 9.05 -3.32 14.65
CA THR A 131 7.60 -3.32 14.36
C THR A 131 7.25 -3.95 13.02
N GLY A 132 8.23 -4.36 12.22
CA GLY A 132 7.96 -4.96 10.93
C GLY A 132 9.18 -5.56 10.26
N VAL A 133 8.92 -6.63 9.51
CA VAL A 133 9.91 -7.29 8.65
C VAL A 133 9.30 -7.43 7.25
N SER A 134 10.06 -7.07 6.24
CA SER A 134 9.62 -7.09 4.84
C SER A 134 10.66 -7.76 3.96
N GLY A 135 10.24 -8.76 3.18
CA GLY A 135 11.03 -9.30 2.08
C GLY A 135 11.01 -8.31 0.93
N THR A 136 12.16 -7.79 0.55
CA THR A 136 12.24 -7.02 -0.70
C THR A 136 12.75 -7.94 -1.79
N ASP A 137 11.81 -8.60 -2.48
CA ASP A 137 12.07 -9.06 -3.84
C ASP A 137 12.00 -7.84 -4.76
N GLU A 138 13.03 -7.64 -5.60
CA GLU A 138 13.06 -6.59 -6.62
C GLU A 138 11.82 -6.70 -7.53
N ALA A 139 11.35 -7.93 -7.79
CA ALA A 139 10.11 -8.17 -8.52
C ALA A 139 8.86 -7.62 -7.80
N ALA A 140 8.79 -7.72 -6.46
CA ALA A 140 7.67 -7.23 -5.67
C ALA A 140 7.64 -5.69 -5.64
N LEU A 141 8.80 -5.05 -5.50
CA LEU A 141 8.93 -3.59 -5.58
C LEU A 141 8.51 -3.07 -6.96
N LEU A 142 8.95 -3.73 -8.04
CA LEU A 142 8.56 -3.36 -9.40
C LEU A 142 7.06 -3.57 -9.63
N ALA A 143 6.48 -4.66 -9.12
CA ALA A 143 5.05 -4.92 -9.21
C ALA A 143 4.21 -3.87 -8.47
N GLU A 144 4.64 -3.44 -7.28
CA GLU A 144 3.96 -2.42 -6.51
C GLU A 144 4.06 -1.04 -7.16
N VAL A 145 5.23 -0.68 -7.69
CA VAL A 145 5.43 0.54 -8.48
C VAL A 145 4.54 0.52 -9.73
N GLN A 146 4.43 -0.62 -10.41
CA GLN A 146 3.59 -0.77 -11.59
C GLN A 146 2.10 -0.65 -11.24
N ALA A 147 1.65 -1.26 -10.13
CA ALA A 147 0.29 -1.13 -9.62
C ALA A 147 -0.04 0.33 -9.22
N GLY A 148 0.91 1.01 -8.58
CA GLY A 148 0.82 2.44 -8.25
C GLY A 148 0.68 3.31 -9.51
N MET A 149 1.53 3.08 -10.52
CA MET A 149 1.44 3.79 -11.80
C MET A 149 0.12 3.53 -12.53
N GLN A 150 -0.42 2.32 -12.45
CA GLN A 150 -1.70 1.97 -13.06
C GLN A 150 -2.86 2.75 -12.42
N LYS A 151 -2.87 2.90 -11.09
CA LYS A 151 -3.85 3.74 -10.37
C LYS A 151 -3.76 5.21 -10.79
N VAL A 152 -2.54 5.75 -10.91
CA VAL A 152 -2.32 7.14 -11.36
C VAL A 152 -2.82 7.33 -12.79
N ARG A 153 -2.58 6.36 -13.68
CA ARG A 153 -3.06 6.41 -15.06
C ARG A 153 -4.59 6.41 -15.12
N LEU A 154 -5.25 5.59 -14.31
CA LEU A 154 -6.71 5.50 -14.23
C LEU A 154 -7.32 6.82 -13.70
N ALA A 155 -6.69 7.43 -12.69
CA ALA A 155 -7.10 8.75 -12.19
C ALA A 155 -6.92 9.84 -13.26
N ARG A 156 -5.80 9.84 -14.00
CA ARG A 156 -5.54 10.79 -15.08
C ARG A 156 -6.55 10.65 -16.21
N ASP A 157 -6.82 9.43 -16.65
CA ASP A 157 -7.74 9.16 -17.75
C ASP A 157 -9.19 9.47 -17.35
N GLY A 158 -9.57 9.22 -16.10
CA GLY A 158 -10.87 9.63 -15.55
C GLY A 158 -11.05 11.15 -15.51
N LEU A 159 -10.00 11.89 -15.12
CA LEU A 159 -10.02 13.36 -15.08
C LEU A 159 -10.05 13.97 -16.50
N GLY A 160 -9.36 13.34 -17.45
CA GLY A 160 -9.45 13.66 -18.87
C GLY A 160 -10.86 13.45 -19.45
N LEU A 161 -11.54 12.39 -19.04
CA LEU A 161 -12.91 12.10 -19.50
C LEU A 161 -13.92 13.11 -18.92
N LEU A 162 -13.77 13.49 -17.64
CA LEU A 162 -14.59 14.52 -17.01
C LEU A 162 -14.45 15.90 -17.66
N THR A 163 -13.23 16.27 -18.05
CA THR A 163 -12.98 17.53 -18.76
C THR A 163 -13.63 17.54 -20.15
N LEU A 164 -13.57 16.43 -20.89
CA LEU A 164 -14.28 16.29 -22.18
C LEU A 164 -15.79 16.38 -22.01
N ILE A 165 -16.37 15.72 -21.00
CA ILE A 165 -17.81 15.82 -20.70
C ILE A 165 -18.20 17.27 -20.39
N SER A 166 -17.40 17.98 -19.59
CA SER A 166 -17.66 19.38 -19.25
C SER A 166 -17.68 20.28 -20.48
N ILE A 167 -16.71 20.12 -21.39
CA ILE A 167 -16.66 20.87 -22.66
C ILE A 167 -17.88 20.55 -23.54
N ALA A 168 -18.26 19.28 -23.64
CA ALA A 168 -19.42 18.87 -24.43
C ALA A 168 -20.73 19.46 -23.88
N LEU A 169 -20.92 19.45 -22.55
CA LEU A 169 -22.09 20.06 -21.91
C LEU A 169 -22.13 21.59 -22.13
N LEU A 170 -20.98 22.26 -22.04
CA LEU A 170 -20.87 23.69 -22.31
C LEU A 170 -21.24 24.02 -23.76
N ALA A 171 -20.74 23.25 -24.72
CA ALA A 171 -21.08 23.40 -26.14
C ALA A 171 -22.57 23.19 -26.39
N MET A 172 -23.19 22.20 -25.72
CA MET A 172 -24.63 21.93 -25.85
C MET A 172 -25.48 23.06 -25.26
N GLN A 173 -25.06 23.67 -24.14
CA GLN A 173 -25.73 24.83 -23.57
C GLN A 173 -25.65 26.06 -24.49
N LEU A 174 -24.48 26.33 -25.06
CA LEU A 174 -24.30 27.42 -26.04
C LEU A 174 -25.14 27.20 -27.30
N TYR A 175 -25.23 25.96 -27.78
CA TYR A 175 -26.05 25.61 -28.93
C TYR A 175 -27.54 25.82 -28.65
N ARG A 176 -28.03 25.37 -27.48
CA ARG A 176 -29.42 25.61 -27.04
C ARG A 176 -29.74 27.10 -26.89
N GLN A 177 -28.83 27.88 -26.29
CA GLN A 177 -29.02 29.33 -26.16
C GLN A 177 -29.17 30.03 -27.53
N ARG A 178 -28.37 29.63 -28.53
CA ARG A 178 -28.50 30.16 -29.89
C ARG A 178 -29.83 29.80 -30.54
N GLN A 179 -30.33 28.58 -30.34
CA GLN A 179 -31.65 28.18 -30.84
C GLN A 179 -32.77 28.96 -30.16
N SER A 180 -32.77 29.08 -28.84
CA SER A 180 -33.75 29.89 -28.10
C SER A 180 -33.72 31.38 -28.50
N ALA A 181 -32.54 31.92 -28.81
CA ALA A 181 -32.41 33.29 -29.29
C ALA A 181 -32.93 33.50 -30.73
N SER A 182 -32.93 32.47 -31.58
CA SER A 182 -33.54 32.55 -32.92
C SER A 182 -35.05 32.47 -32.88
N THR A 183 -35.64 31.67 -31.99
CA THR A 183 -37.11 31.53 -31.88
C THR A 183 -37.75 32.76 -31.24
N GLY A 184 -37.12 33.37 -30.22
CA GLY A 184 -37.64 34.59 -29.58
C GLY A 184 -37.49 35.87 -30.43
N ARG A 185 -36.80 35.81 -31.58
CA ARG A 185 -36.68 36.94 -32.51
C ARG A 185 -37.78 36.96 -33.56
N ALA A 186 -38.40 35.80 -33.84
CA ALA A 186 -39.55 35.71 -34.74
C ALA A 186 -40.82 36.29 -34.09
N ASP A 187 -41.12 35.90 -32.84
CA ASP A 187 -42.32 36.39 -32.12
C ASP A 187 -42.28 37.89 -31.82
N LYS A 188 -41.10 38.46 -31.53
CA LYS A 188 -40.98 39.91 -31.30
C LYS A 188 -41.16 40.75 -32.56
N GLN A 189 -40.94 40.17 -33.74
CA GLN A 189 -41.06 40.88 -35.00
C GLN A 189 -42.54 40.97 -35.42
N GLU A 190 -43.33 39.92 -35.15
CA GLU A 190 -44.79 39.93 -35.31
C GLU A 190 -45.47 40.95 -34.37
N GLU A 191 -45.05 41.02 -33.10
CA GLU A 191 -45.63 41.99 -32.15
C GLU A 191 -45.35 43.45 -32.56
N THR A 192 -44.17 43.76 -33.12
CA THR A 192 -43.87 45.13 -33.58
C THR A 192 -44.62 45.57 -34.83
N ASP A 193 -45.09 44.64 -35.66
CA ASP A 193 -45.90 44.97 -36.84
C ASP A 193 -47.37 45.23 -36.48
N GLU A 194 -47.91 44.58 -35.44
CA GLU A 194 -49.27 44.83 -34.95
C GLU A 194 -49.46 46.24 -34.35
N TRP A 195 -48.47 46.76 -33.62
CA TRP A 195 -48.52 48.13 -33.07
C TRP A 195 -48.44 49.22 -34.14
N ARG A 196 -47.84 48.93 -35.31
CA ARG A 196 -47.75 49.88 -36.43
C ARG A 196 -49.06 50.00 -37.21
N GLN A 197 -49.83 48.91 -37.32
CA GLN A 197 -51.14 48.96 -38.00
C GLN A 197 -52.20 49.72 -37.19
N THR A 198 -52.11 49.71 -35.86
CA THR A 198 -53.10 50.35 -34.99
C THR A 198 -52.95 51.87 -34.88
N THR A 199 -51.79 52.44 -35.28
CA THR A 199 -51.56 53.90 -35.21
C THR A 199 -51.93 54.66 -36.48
N GLU A 200 -52.24 54.00 -37.59
CA GLU A 200 -52.60 54.65 -38.87
C GLU A 200 -54.12 54.90 -39.04
N THR A 201 -54.95 54.50 -38.07
CA THR A 201 -56.41 54.67 -38.14
C THR A 201 -56.93 55.58 -37.02
N ALA A 202 -56.45 56.82 -36.95
CA ALA A 202 -57.09 57.86 -36.14
C ALA A 202 -57.81 58.85 -37.08
N PRO A 203 -59.15 58.91 -37.09
CA PRO A 203 -59.86 59.90 -37.89
C PRO A 203 -59.66 61.30 -37.31
N ILE A 204 -59.18 62.20 -38.16
CA ILE A 204 -59.14 63.64 -37.92
C ILE A 204 -60.59 64.13 -37.84
N MET A 205 -61.00 64.64 -36.69
CA MET A 205 -62.14 65.55 -36.54
C MET A 205 -61.63 66.92 -36.11
#